data_AF-A0A7R9DPA4-F1
#
_entry.id   AF-A0A7R9DPA4-F1
#
_cell.length_a   1.000
_cell.length_b   1.000
_cell.length_c   1.000
_cell.angle_alpha   90.00
_cell.angle_beta   90.00
_cell.angle_gamma   90.00
#
_symmetry.space_group_name_H-M   'P 1'
#
loop_
_entity.id
_entity.type
_entity.pdbx_description
1 polymer ?
#
loop_
_entity_poly.entity_id
_entity_poly.type
_entity_poly.pdbx_seq_one_letter_code
_entity_poly.pdbx_strand_id
1 'polypeptide(L)'
;MKLAIEGCAHGDLDRIYEAIQYLEKTNGIKLDLLICCGDFQATRNDADLKCMAVPQKFQKMCSFYKYYSGEKVAPVLTIFIGGNHEASNYLQELAYGGWVAPNIYYMGYAGVVNVAGVRIGGLSGIYKGHDYMKGHYEKPPYSEETKRSAYHVRNLEIFRLKQV
;
A
#
# COMPACT_ATOMS: atom_id res chain seq x y z
N MET A 1 19.09 -4.02 12.76
CA MET A 1 17.81 -3.92 12.04
C MET A 1 17.79 -4.97 10.93
N LYS A 2 16.82 -5.88 10.94
CA LYS A 2 16.61 -6.90 9.90
C LYS A 2 15.32 -6.56 9.15
N LEU A 3 15.44 -6.40 7.83
CA LEU A 3 14.35 -5.97 6.96
C LEU A 3 13.91 -7.11 6.05
N ALA A 4 12.60 -7.25 5.86
CA ALA A 4 12.05 -7.99 4.74
C ALA A 4 11.50 -7.01 3.69
N ILE A 5 11.75 -7.31 2.42
CA ILE A 5 11.25 -6.54 1.29
C ILE A 5 10.34 -7.46 0.48
N GLU A 6 9.08 -7.04 0.33
CA GLU A 6 8.07 -7.71 -0.48
C GLU A 6 7.80 -6.86 -1.73
N GLY A 7 7.65 -7.53 -2.87
CA GLY A 7 7.33 -6.86 -4.14
C GLY A 7 5.85 -6.46 -4.18
N CYS A 8 5.10 -7.17 -5.02
CA CYS A 8 3.64 -7.01 -5.12
C CYS A 8 2.95 -8.01 -4.19
N ALA A 9 2.23 -7.52 -3.19
CA ALA A 9 1.57 -8.39 -2.20
C ALA A 9 0.28 -9.05 -2.74
N HIS A 10 -0.41 -8.40 -3.68
CA HIS A 10 -1.70 -8.82 -4.25
C HIS A 10 -2.75 -9.19 -3.19
N GLY A 11 -2.72 -8.49 -2.05
CA GLY A 11 -3.65 -8.66 -0.94
C GLY A 11 -3.44 -9.91 -0.08
N ASP A 12 -2.44 -10.75 -0.38
CA ASP A 12 -2.22 -12.03 0.30
C ASP A 12 -1.32 -11.91 1.54
N LEU A 13 -1.71 -11.04 2.46
CA LEU A 13 -0.94 -10.75 3.66
C LEU A 13 -0.82 -11.95 4.59
N ASP A 14 -1.80 -12.86 4.58
CA ASP A 14 -1.77 -14.06 5.42
C ASP A 14 -0.52 -14.90 5.05
N ARG A 15 -0.32 -15.17 3.75
CA ARG A 15 0.85 -15.92 3.27
C ARG A 15 2.18 -15.20 3.50
N ILE A 16 2.22 -13.87 3.29
CA ILE A 16 3.43 -13.07 3.53
C ILE A 16 3.84 -13.18 5.00
N TYR A 17 2.91 -13.01 5.93
CA TYR A 17 3.19 -13.08 7.35
C TYR A 17 3.51 -14.50 7.82
N GLU A 18 2.86 -15.53 7.27
CA GLU A 18 3.21 -16.94 7.53
C GLU A 18 4.64 -17.25 7.08
N ALA A 19 5.05 -16.76 5.91
CA ALA A 19 6.42 -16.91 5.41
C ALA A 19 7.45 -16.20 6.32
N ILE A 20 7.12 -14.99 6.78
CA ILE A 20 7.94 -14.25 7.75
C ILE A 20 8.11 -15.04 9.05
N GLN A 21 7.01 -15.52 9.64
CA GLN A 21 7.07 -16.28 10.88
C GLN A 21 7.87 -17.59 10.72
N TYR A 22 7.72 -18.26 9.58
CA TYR A 22 8.51 -19.45 9.25
C TYR A 22 10.01 -19.13 9.14
N LEU A 23 10.38 -18.02 8.49
CA LEU A 23 11.76 -17.55 8.37
C LEU A 23 12.36 -17.17 9.72
N GLU A 24 11.60 -16.46 10.56
CA GLU A 24 12.00 -16.10 11.92
C GLU A 24 12.30 -17.36 12.75
N LYS A 25 11.37 -18.33 12.74
CA LYS A 25 11.51 -19.59 13.49
C LYS A 25 12.67 -20.44 13.00
N THR A 26 12.80 -20.62 11.68
CA THR A 26 13.80 -21.51 11.07
C THR A 26 15.22 -20.98 11.27
N ASN A 27 15.40 -19.66 11.21
CA ASN A 27 16.73 -19.05 11.29
C ASN A 27 17.06 -18.47 12.67
N GLY A 28 16.15 -18.55 13.65
CA GLY A 28 16.34 -17.93 14.97
C GLY A 28 16.54 -16.42 14.90
N ILE A 29 15.85 -15.75 13.96
CA ILE A 29 15.94 -14.31 13.76
C ILE A 29 14.60 -13.63 14.09
N LYS A 30 14.65 -12.33 14.36
CA LYS A 30 13.47 -11.47 14.43
C LYS A 30 13.59 -10.39 13.36
N LEU A 31 12.55 -10.19 12.57
CA LEU A 31 12.43 -9.09 11.63
C LEU A 31 11.86 -7.86 12.34
N ASP A 32 12.45 -6.71 12.04
CA ASP A 32 12.07 -5.43 12.64
C ASP A 32 11.02 -4.69 11.79
N LEU A 33 11.06 -4.91 10.46
CA LEU A 33 10.23 -4.19 9.50
C LEU A 33 10.02 -5.01 8.22
N LEU A 34 8.79 -5.01 7.72
CA LEU A 34 8.41 -5.42 6.37
C LEU A 34 8.14 -4.17 5.52
N ILE A 35 8.71 -4.11 4.32
CA ILE A 35 8.44 -3.07 3.32
C ILE A 35 7.75 -3.72 2.12
N CYS A 36 6.51 -3.32 1.81
CA CYS A 36 5.81 -3.76 0.60
C CYS A 36 5.89 -2.67 -0.49
N CYS A 37 6.35 -3.03 -1.67
CA CYS A 37 6.66 -2.09 -2.75
C CYS A 37 5.48 -1.75 -3.67
N GLY A 38 4.29 -2.28 -3.42
CA GLY A 38 3.09 -1.97 -4.19
C GLY A 38 2.08 -3.11 -4.20
N ASP A 39 0.97 -2.86 -4.89
CA ASP A 39 -0.17 -3.77 -5.04
C ASP A 39 -0.53 -4.43 -3.70
N PHE A 40 -0.58 -3.62 -2.65
CA PHE A 40 -0.84 -4.07 -1.29
C PHE A 40 -2.29 -4.56 -1.15
N GLN A 41 -3.21 -3.93 -1.89
CA GLN A 41 -4.64 -4.21 -1.91
C GLN A 41 -5.27 -4.09 -0.52
N ALA A 42 -5.23 -2.88 0.05
CA ALA A 42 -5.84 -2.55 1.34
C ALA A 42 -7.39 -2.51 1.30
N THR A 43 -8.07 -3.55 0.80
CA THR A 43 -9.53 -3.59 0.67
C THR A 43 -10.20 -3.95 1.99
N ARG A 44 -11.01 -3.04 2.56
CA ARG A 44 -11.74 -3.26 3.81
C ARG A 44 -13.05 -4.01 3.61
N ASN A 45 -13.69 -3.82 2.46
CA ASN A 45 -15.01 -4.33 2.13
C ASN A 45 -15.27 -4.31 0.60
N ASP A 46 -16.45 -4.77 0.17
CA ASP A 46 -16.85 -4.84 -1.24
C ASP A 46 -16.91 -3.48 -1.94
N ALA A 47 -17.16 -2.39 -1.22
CA ALA A 47 -17.17 -1.05 -1.82
C ALA A 47 -15.76 -0.60 -2.22
N ASP A 48 -14.77 -0.86 -1.36
CA ASP A 48 -13.36 -0.63 -1.68
C ASP A 48 -12.91 -1.53 -2.84
N LEU A 49 -13.30 -2.81 -2.83
CA LEU A 49 -12.94 -3.78 -3.88
C LEU A 49 -13.41 -3.31 -5.26
N LYS A 50 -14.62 -2.73 -5.34
CA LYS A 50 -15.16 -2.16 -6.59
C LYS A 50 -14.40 -0.92 -7.08
N CYS A 51 -13.66 -0.24 -6.21
CA CYS A 51 -12.83 0.91 -6.58
C CYS A 51 -11.45 0.52 -7.14
N MET A 52 -11.10 -0.77 -7.09
CA MET A 52 -9.85 -1.28 -7.63
C MET A 52 -9.90 -1.38 -9.16
N ALA A 53 -8.82 -0.99 -9.83
CA ALA A 53 -8.69 -1.07 -11.28
C ALA A 53 -8.32 -2.49 -11.77
N VAL A 54 -9.13 -3.48 -11.38
CA VAL A 54 -9.00 -4.89 -11.76
C VAL A 54 -10.31 -5.34 -12.41
N PRO A 55 -10.27 -6.11 -13.52
CA PRO A 55 -11.49 -6.65 -14.12
C PRO A 55 -12.32 -7.43 -13.08
N GLN A 56 -13.63 -7.21 -13.06
CA GLN A 56 -14.53 -7.72 -12.01
C GLN A 56 -14.37 -9.22 -11.72
N LYS A 57 -14.16 -10.05 -12.75
CA LYS A 57 -13.97 -11.50 -12.62
C LYS A 57 -12.69 -11.93 -11.87
N PHE A 58 -11.73 -11.02 -11.72
CA PHE A 58 -10.46 -11.26 -11.03
C PHE A 58 -10.38 -10.58 -9.66
N GLN A 59 -11.40 -9.79 -9.28
CA GLN A 59 -11.44 -9.14 -7.98
C GLN A 59 -11.59 -10.17 -6.86
N LYS A 60 -10.76 -10.05 -5.83
CA LYS A 60 -10.78 -10.88 -4.62
C LYS A 60 -10.52 -10.01 -3.40
N MET A 61 -11.25 -10.26 -2.32
CA MET A 61 -11.07 -9.54 -1.04
C MET A 61 -9.72 -9.83 -0.37
N CYS A 62 -9.12 -10.99 -0.68
CA CYS A 62 -7.89 -11.51 -0.10
C CYS A 62 -7.91 -11.43 1.44
N SER A 63 -6.88 -10.89 2.12
CA SER A 63 -6.78 -10.99 3.59
C SER A 63 -6.73 -9.67 4.35
N PHE A 64 -6.53 -8.51 3.70
CA PHE A 64 -6.37 -7.23 4.42
C PHE A 64 -7.55 -6.88 5.35
N TYR A 65 -8.79 -7.19 4.93
CA TYR A 65 -9.99 -6.90 5.73
C TYR A 65 -9.94 -7.50 7.15
N LYS A 66 -9.24 -8.64 7.35
CA LYS A 66 -9.05 -9.28 8.66
C LYS A 66 -8.16 -8.45 9.60
N TYR A 67 -7.17 -7.77 9.03
CA TYR A 67 -6.29 -6.87 9.77
C TYR A 67 -6.98 -5.55 10.09
N TYR A 68 -7.78 -5.05 9.14
CA TYR A 68 -8.59 -3.86 9.35
C TYR A 68 -9.67 -4.07 10.43
N SER A 69 -10.36 -5.21 10.42
CA SER A 69 -11.42 -5.52 11.39
C SER A 69 -10.91 -5.84 12.80
N GLY A 70 -9.61 -6.11 12.96
CA GLY A 70 -9.00 -6.56 14.20
C GLY A 70 -9.12 -8.07 14.46
N GLU A 71 -9.61 -8.85 13.49
CA GLU A 71 -9.56 -10.32 13.55
C GLU A 71 -8.10 -10.81 13.64
N LYS A 72 -7.18 -10.08 12.99
CA LYS A 72 -5.74 -10.33 13.02
C LYS A 72 -4.95 -9.05 13.28
N VAL A 73 -3.73 -9.21 13.78
CA VAL A 73 -2.74 -8.14 13.96
C VAL A 73 -1.50 -8.51 13.18
N ALA A 74 -0.88 -7.56 12.47
CA ALA A 74 0.35 -7.83 11.74
C ALA A 74 1.50 -8.17 12.73
N PRO A 75 2.22 -9.29 12.54
CA PRO A 75 3.22 -9.79 13.48
C PRO A 75 4.56 -9.03 13.45
N VAL A 76 4.71 -8.12 12.49
CA VAL A 76 5.87 -7.24 12.29
C VAL A 76 5.33 -5.88 11.84
N LEU A 77 6.04 -4.80 12.15
CA LEU A 77 5.73 -3.50 11.57
C LEU A 77 5.82 -3.60 10.05
N THR A 78 4.76 -3.20 9.36
CA THR A 78 4.67 -3.23 7.90
C THR A 78 4.47 -1.82 7.39
N ILE A 79 5.36 -1.36 6.52
CA ILE A 79 5.14 -0.14 5.75
C ILE A 79 4.93 -0.49 4.29
N PHE A 80 4.10 0.29 3.58
CA PHE A 80 3.88 0.05 2.16
C PHE A 80 3.63 1.34 1.39
N ILE A 81 3.88 1.26 0.08
CA ILE A 81 3.43 2.21 -0.93
C ILE A 81 2.35 1.56 -1.80
N GLY A 82 1.53 2.38 -2.47
CA GLY A 82 0.50 1.89 -3.36
C GLY A 82 1.06 1.51 -4.74
N GLY A 83 0.50 0.47 -5.35
CA GLY A 83 0.73 0.11 -6.76
C GLY A 83 -0.41 0.54 -7.68
N ASN A 84 -0.74 -0.29 -8.67
CA ASN A 84 -1.84 -0.07 -9.60
C ASN A 84 -3.08 -0.94 -9.32
N HIS A 85 -2.95 -1.96 -8.47
CA HIS A 85 -4.07 -2.75 -7.96
C HIS A 85 -4.32 -2.40 -6.51
N GLU A 86 -5.02 -1.29 -6.27
CA GLU A 86 -5.27 -0.79 -4.93
C GLU A 86 -6.74 -0.47 -4.70
N ALA A 87 -7.14 -0.48 -3.42
CA ALA A 87 -8.35 0.19 -2.96
C ALA A 87 -8.14 1.72 -3.04
N SER A 88 -8.18 2.26 -4.27
CA SER A 88 -7.78 3.65 -4.55
C SER A 88 -8.56 4.67 -3.72
N ASN A 89 -9.83 4.38 -3.44
CA ASN A 89 -10.67 5.22 -2.59
C ASN A 89 -10.14 5.31 -1.16
N TYR A 90 -9.74 4.18 -0.58
CA TYR A 90 -9.23 4.15 0.77
C TYR A 90 -7.82 4.77 0.86
N LEU A 91 -6.93 4.46 -0.09
CA LEU A 91 -5.60 5.07 -0.10
C LEU A 91 -5.66 6.59 -0.35
N GLN A 92 -6.66 7.08 -1.09
CA GLN A 92 -6.87 8.51 -1.28
C GLN A 92 -7.29 9.23 0.00
N GLU A 93 -8.06 8.60 0.90
CA GLU A 93 -8.35 9.13 2.24
C GLU A 93 -7.07 9.39 3.04
N LEU A 94 -5.98 8.70 2.70
CA LEU A 94 -4.68 8.70 3.37
C LEU A 94 -3.55 9.21 2.46
N ALA A 95 -3.83 10.19 1.59
CA ALA A 95 -2.86 10.73 0.64
C ALA A 95 -1.53 11.22 1.26
N TYR A 96 -1.55 11.62 2.54
CA TYR A 96 -0.36 12.04 3.31
C TYR A 96 0.23 10.95 4.22
N GLY A 97 -0.24 9.72 4.08
CA GLY A 97 0.15 8.56 4.89
C GLY A 97 -0.70 8.40 6.15
N GLY A 98 -0.71 7.18 6.68
CA GLY A 98 -1.51 6.85 7.85
C GLY A 98 -1.53 5.37 8.18
N TRP A 99 -1.92 5.07 9.42
CA TRP A 99 -2.14 3.69 9.85
C TRP A 99 -3.41 3.15 9.22
N VAL A 100 -3.29 2.08 8.44
CA VAL A 100 -4.44 1.41 7.82
C VAL A 100 -4.98 0.27 8.68
N ALA A 101 -4.14 -0.26 9.57
CA ALA A 101 -4.46 -1.25 10.59
C ALA A 101 -3.34 -1.23 11.66
N PRO A 102 -3.53 -1.87 12.84
CA PRO A 102 -2.45 -2.03 13.81
C PRO A 102 -1.21 -2.66 13.17
N ASN A 103 -0.04 -2.03 13.37
CA ASN A 103 1.25 -2.39 12.78
C ASN A 103 1.33 -2.29 11.24
N ILE A 104 0.37 -1.69 10.54
CA ILE A 104 0.41 -1.50 9.08
C ILE A 104 0.26 -0.02 8.74
N TYR A 105 1.30 0.57 8.14
CA TYR A 105 1.36 1.99 7.81
C TYR A 105 1.52 2.23 6.30
N TYR A 106 0.59 2.99 5.73
CA TYR A 106 0.67 3.47 4.37
C TYR A 106 1.51 4.76 4.33
N MET A 107 2.48 4.84 3.41
CA MET A 107 3.38 6.01 3.28
C MET A 107 2.74 7.21 2.56
N GLY A 108 1.49 7.10 2.11
CA GLY A 108 0.84 8.14 1.31
C GLY A 108 1.28 8.12 -0.15
N TYR A 109 0.85 9.13 -0.91
CA TYR A 109 1.26 9.28 -2.30
C TYR A 109 2.76 9.52 -2.43
N ALA A 110 3.32 10.29 -1.50
CA ALA A 110 4.75 10.43 -1.30
C ALA A 110 5.05 10.79 0.16
N GLY A 111 6.07 10.16 0.74
CA GLY A 111 6.44 10.37 2.13
C GLY A 111 7.84 9.86 2.47
N VAL A 112 8.40 10.38 3.55
CA VAL A 112 9.63 9.87 4.17
C VAL A 112 9.35 9.57 5.62
N VAL A 113 9.66 8.35 6.06
CA VAL A 113 9.56 7.93 7.46
C VAL A 113 10.95 7.62 8.02
N ASN A 114 11.11 7.71 9.33
CA ASN A 114 12.31 7.24 10.02
C ASN A 114 11.97 6.01 10.84
N VAL A 115 12.63 4.90 10.56
CA VAL A 115 12.48 3.65 11.33
C VAL A 115 13.84 3.29 11.90
N ALA A 116 13.95 3.27 13.22
CA ALA A 116 15.18 2.93 13.95
C ALA A 116 16.43 3.68 13.45
N GLY A 117 16.29 4.96 13.08
CA GLY A 117 17.39 5.80 12.59
C GLY A 117 17.58 5.78 11.07
N VAL A 118 16.89 4.90 10.33
CA VAL A 118 16.97 4.82 8.87
C VAL A 118 15.84 5.62 8.23
N ARG A 119 16.20 6.57 7.35
CA ARG A 119 15.24 7.31 6.53
C ARG A 119 14.82 6.45 5.33
N ILE A 120 13.52 6.24 5.20
CA ILE A 120 12.92 5.45 4.11
C ILE A 120 11.97 6.37 3.34
N GLY A 121 12.24 6.59 2.06
CA GLY A 121 11.39 7.34 1.15
C GLY A 121 10.50 6.42 0.32
N GLY A 122 9.26 6.83 0.10
CA GLY A 122 8.27 6.09 -0.68
C GLY A 122 7.52 6.99 -1.65
N LEU A 123 7.26 6.46 -2.84
CA LEU A 123 6.44 7.08 -3.89
C LEU A 123 5.44 6.03 -4.36
N SER A 124 4.16 6.29 -4.14
CA SER A 124 3.08 5.38 -4.56
C SER A 124 2.71 5.61 -6.02
N GLY A 125 2.28 4.54 -6.69
CA GLY A 125 1.63 4.59 -7.99
C GLY A 125 2.54 4.26 -9.17
N ILE A 126 1.97 4.35 -10.38
CA ILE A 126 2.70 4.14 -11.63
C ILE A 126 2.67 5.40 -12.50
N TYR A 127 3.68 5.58 -13.34
CA TYR A 127 3.76 6.75 -14.22
C TYR A 127 2.86 6.62 -15.44
N LYS A 128 2.07 7.67 -15.72
CA LYS A 128 1.40 7.91 -17.00
C LYS A 128 1.54 9.37 -17.40
N GLY A 129 2.17 9.62 -18.55
CA GLY A 129 2.53 10.98 -18.97
C GLY A 129 1.35 11.94 -19.11
N HIS A 130 0.17 11.45 -19.52
CA HIS A 130 -1.02 12.29 -19.70
C HIS A 130 -1.64 12.77 -18.37
N ASP A 131 -1.34 12.12 -17.24
CA ASP A 131 -1.83 12.51 -15.92
C ASP A 131 -0.78 13.23 -15.08
N TYR A 132 0.50 13.11 -15.42
CA TYR A 132 1.62 13.58 -14.60
C TYR A 132 1.54 15.07 -14.21
N MET A 133 1.09 15.95 -15.11
CA MET A 133 0.98 17.39 -14.84
C MET A 133 -0.38 17.81 -14.26
N LYS A 134 -1.28 16.86 -14.00
CA LYS A 134 -2.60 17.14 -13.41
C LYS A 134 -2.52 17.15 -11.88
N GLY A 135 -3.56 17.68 -11.24
CA GLY A 135 -3.81 17.40 -9.82
C GLY A 135 -4.48 16.03 -9.63
N HIS A 136 -4.72 15.66 -8.37
CA HIS A 136 -5.68 14.62 -8.01
C HIS A 136 -7.08 15.23 -7.97
N TYR A 137 -7.99 14.72 -8.81
CA TYR A 137 -9.37 15.21 -8.95
C TYR A 137 -10.40 14.09 -8.82
N GLU A 138 -9.93 12.85 -8.76
CA GLU A 138 -10.73 11.65 -8.69
C GLU A 138 -11.55 11.63 -7.41
N LYS A 139 -12.79 11.17 -7.50
CA LYS A 139 -13.68 11.01 -6.36
C LYS A 139 -14.74 9.94 -6.63
N PRO A 140 -15.28 9.28 -5.59
CA PRO A 140 -16.42 8.38 -5.77
C PRO A 140 -17.67 9.12 -6.28
N PRO A 141 -18.52 8.49 -7.12
CA PRO A 141 -18.30 7.19 -7.75
C PRO A 141 -17.26 7.28 -8.88
N TYR A 142 -16.28 6.36 -8.88
CA TYR A 142 -15.25 6.33 -9.90
C TYR A 142 -15.76 5.71 -11.20
N SER A 143 -15.46 6.35 -12.32
CA SER A 143 -15.43 5.70 -13.63
C SER A 143 -14.21 4.77 -13.75
N GLU A 144 -14.23 3.86 -14.73
CA GLU A 144 -13.08 3.01 -15.03
C GLU A 144 -11.79 3.81 -15.34
N GLU A 145 -11.92 4.99 -15.92
CA GLU A 145 -10.78 5.89 -16.15
C GLU A 145 -10.27 6.47 -14.83
N THR A 146 -11.15 7.03 -14.01
CA THR A 146 -10.75 7.64 -12.73
C THR A 146 -10.23 6.64 -11.70
N LYS A 147 -10.66 5.36 -11.76
CA LYS A 147 -10.02 4.29 -10.97
C LYS A 147 -8.54 4.14 -11.31
N ARG A 148 -8.17 4.34 -12.59
CA ARG A 148 -6.78 4.24 -13.05
C ARG A 148 -6.00 5.51 -12.73
N SER A 149 -6.57 6.67 -13.06
CA SER A 149 -5.88 7.94 -12.83
C SER A 149 -5.59 8.21 -11.36
N ALA A 150 -6.39 7.68 -10.43
CA ALA A 150 -6.21 7.81 -8.98
C ALA A 150 -4.84 7.35 -8.47
N TYR A 151 -4.27 6.27 -9.03
CA TYR A 151 -2.94 5.76 -8.64
C TYR A 151 -1.82 6.22 -9.58
N HIS A 152 -2.10 7.05 -10.59
CA HIS A 152 -1.02 7.55 -11.43
C HIS A 152 -0.21 8.61 -10.66
N VAL A 153 1.11 8.56 -10.75
CA VAL A 153 1.99 9.56 -10.10
C VAL A 153 1.76 10.96 -10.68
N ARG A 154 1.65 11.99 -9.83
CA ARG A 154 1.68 13.41 -10.27
C ARG A 154 3.05 14.04 -10.02
N ASN A 155 3.28 15.17 -10.69
CA ASN A 155 4.49 15.96 -10.54
C ASN A 155 4.67 16.52 -9.12
N LEU A 156 3.57 16.72 -8.39
CA LEU A 156 3.56 17.23 -7.03
C LEU A 156 4.31 16.30 -6.06
N GLU A 157 4.03 15.00 -6.10
CA GLU A 157 4.67 13.98 -5.24
C GLU A 157 6.18 13.91 -5.51
N ILE A 158 6.57 13.93 -6.79
CA ILE A 158 7.98 13.97 -7.20
C ILE A 158 8.66 15.24 -6.71
N PHE A 159 8.01 16.39 -6.87
CA PHE A 159 8.54 17.68 -6.41
C PHE A 159 8.78 17.66 -4.90
N ARG A 160 7.83 17.16 -4.11
CA ARG A 160 7.93 17.02 -2.65
C ARG A 160 9.10 16.13 -2.23
N LEU A 161 9.27 14.96 -2.84
CA LEU A 161 10.38 14.05 -2.54
C LEU A 161 11.76 14.58 -2.95
N LYS A 162 11.83 15.52 -3.90
CA LYS A 162 13.11 16.15 -4.27
C LYS A 162 13.62 17.19 -3.26
N GLN A 163 12.83 17.56 -2.25
CA GLN A 163 13.20 18.60 -1.27
C GLN A 163 13.91 18.05 -0.01
N VAL A 164 14.15 16.74 0.08
CA VAL A 164 14.51 16.03 1.33
C VAL A 164 15.85 15.31 1.29
#